data_AF-Q81ZS1-F1
#
_entry.id   AF-Q81ZS1-F1
#
_cell.length_a   1.000
_cell.length_b   1.000
_cell.length_c   1.000
_cell.angle_alpha   90.00
_cell.angle_beta   90.00
_cell.angle_gamma   90.00
#
_symmetry.space_group_name_H-M   'P 1'
#
loop_
_entity.id
_entity.type
_entity.pdbx_description
1 polymer ?
#
loop_
_entity_poly.entity_id
_entity_poly.type
_entity_poly.pdbx_seq_one_letter_code
_entity_poly.pdbx_strand_id
1 'polypeptide(L)'
;MEISASQFKLIENLLPIQRGNVTLSNLEVLNAILYVAEHGCKWRGLPVKFGNWHSIYTRANRWARNGVLDRVFLALQQNKLIQLEVDHMSLDSTIVKVHPDGTGALKKTVFKLSVNHEGAGLPKFIWSRQMPEPR
;
A
#
# COMPACT_ATOMS: atom_id res chain seq x y z
N MET A 1 0.58 -4.15 15.97
CA MET A 1 1.43 -5.21 15.41
C MET A 1 2.70 -4.60 14.82
N GLU A 2 3.86 -5.00 15.36
CA GLU A 2 5.19 -4.63 14.87
C GLU A 2 6.02 -5.91 14.79
N ILE A 3 6.80 -6.08 13.71
CA ILE A 3 7.72 -7.21 13.57
C ILE A 3 9.11 -6.82 14.07
N SER A 4 9.80 -7.77 14.72
CA SER A 4 11.16 -7.57 15.21
C SER A 4 12.19 -7.66 14.08
N ALA A 5 13.39 -7.12 14.30
CA ALA A 5 14.49 -7.23 13.35
C ALA A 5 14.83 -8.69 13.00
N SER A 6 14.72 -9.61 13.97
CA SER A 6 14.96 -11.04 13.74
C SER A 6 13.91 -11.68 12.84
N GLN A 7 12.63 -11.31 13.02
CA GLN A 7 11.54 -11.77 12.16
C GLN A 7 11.66 -11.17 10.76
N PHE A 8 12.07 -9.91 10.67
CA PHE A 8 12.31 -9.22 9.41
C PHE A 8 13.37 -9.90 8.54
N LYS A 9 14.45 -10.43 9.13
CA LYS A 9 15.49 -11.16 8.39
C LYS A 9 14.95 -12.34 7.57
N LEU A 10 13.83 -12.96 7.99
CA LEU A 10 13.22 -14.07 7.25
C LEU A 10 12.61 -13.62 5.92
N ILE A 11 12.20 -12.36 5.82
CA ILE A 11 11.51 -11.80 4.65
C ILE A 11 12.33 -10.72 3.92
N GLU A 12 13.50 -10.36 4.44
CA GLU A 12 14.35 -9.29 3.94
C GLU A 12 14.69 -9.47 2.45
N ASN A 13 14.92 -10.72 2.02
CA ASN A 13 15.23 -11.07 0.63
C ASN A 13 14.10 -10.77 -0.37
N LEU A 14 12.87 -10.58 0.10
CA LEU A 14 11.71 -10.25 -0.73
C LEU A 14 11.59 -8.75 -1.00
N LEU A 15 12.31 -7.93 -0.23
CA LEU A 15 12.24 -6.48 -0.31
C LEU A 15 13.31 -5.95 -1.27
N PRO A 16 13.01 -4.88 -2.00
CA PRO A 16 13.99 -4.25 -2.86
C PRO A 16 15.13 -3.66 -2.04
N ILE A 17 16.36 -3.84 -2.54
CA ILE A 17 17.56 -3.23 -1.98
C ILE A 17 17.39 -1.72 -1.97
N GLN A 18 17.61 -1.11 -0.80
CA GLN A 18 17.58 0.34 -0.65
C GLN A 18 18.76 0.96 -1.41
N ARG A 19 18.47 1.93 -2.29
CA ARG A 19 19.49 2.65 -3.06
C ARG A 19 19.45 4.14 -2.74
N GLY A 20 20.62 4.75 -2.63
CA GLY A 20 20.77 6.18 -2.33
C GLY A 20 20.68 6.49 -0.84
N ASN A 21 20.49 7.78 -0.52
CA ASN A 21 20.38 8.25 0.85
C ASN A 21 18.95 8.04 1.37
N VAL A 22 18.71 6.89 2.01
CA VAL A 22 17.39 6.51 2.52
C VAL A 22 17.35 6.72 4.03
N THR A 23 16.43 7.57 4.49
CA THR A 23 16.28 7.90 5.93
C THR A 23 15.54 6.83 6.73
N LEU A 24 14.58 6.15 6.11
CA LEU A 24 13.77 5.09 6.74
C LEU A 24 14.20 3.72 6.21
N SER A 25 14.53 2.81 7.12
CA SER A 25 14.81 1.41 6.82
C SER A 25 13.58 0.69 6.26
N ASN A 26 13.80 -0.45 5.59
CA ASN A 26 12.70 -1.25 5.07
C ASN A 26 11.82 -1.82 6.20
N LEU A 27 12.43 -2.13 7.36
CA LEU A 27 11.72 -2.57 8.56
C LEU A 27 10.76 -1.50 9.10
N GLU A 28 11.23 -0.26 9.24
CA GLU A 28 10.38 0.84 9.73
C GLU A 28 9.20 1.11 8.80
N VAL A 29 9.44 1.11 7.49
CA VAL A 29 8.37 1.27 6.50
C VAL A 29 7.38 0.11 6.58
N LEU A 30 7.87 -1.13 6.71
CA LEU A 30 7.00 -2.29 6.81
C LEU A 30 6.16 -2.26 8.09
N ASN A 31 6.74 -1.90 9.24
CA ASN A 31 6.00 -1.73 10.49
C ASN A 31 4.92 -0.64 10.38
N ALA A 32 5.20 0.47 9.69
CA ALA A 32 4.22 1.51 9.44
C ALA A 32 3.06 1.02 8.54
N ILE A 33 3.37 0.22 7.52
CA ILE A 33 2.35 -0.39 6.64
C ILE A 33 1.48 -1.36 7.42
N LEU A 34 2.08 -2.22 8.25
CA LEU A 34 1.37 -3.16 9.12
C LEU A 34 0.45 -2.44 10.10
N TYR A 35 0.91 -1.33 10.68
CA TYR A 35 0.09 -0.49 11.55
C TYR A 35 -1.16 0.01 10.83
N VAL A 36 -1.01 0.54 9.62
CA VAL A 36 -2.15 1.03 8.81
C VAL A 36 -3.10 -0.11 8.45
N ALA A 37 -2.58 -1.28 8.07
CA ALA A 37 -3.37 -2.45 7.74
C ALA A 37 -4.17 -2.99 8.95
N GLU A 38 -3.57 -2.96 10.14
CA GLU A 38 -4.21 -3.45 11.37
C GLU A 38 -5.27 -2.48 11.90
N HIS A 39 -5.03 -1.17 11.83
CA HIS A 39 -5.91 -0.15 12.41
C HIS A 39 -6.92 0.43 11.42
N GLY A 40 -6.78 0.12 10.12
CA GLY A 40 -7.64 0.65 9.06
C GLY A 40 -7.63 2.18 8.95
N CYS A 41 -6.55 2.84 9.41
CA CYS A 41 -6.48 4.28 9.48
C CYS A 41 -6.05 4.91 8.14
N LYS A 42 -6.39 6.19 7.93
CA LYS A 42 -5.85 6.95 6.80
C LYS A 42 -4.34 7.13 6.99
N TRP A 43 -3.55 7.09 5.92
CA TRP A 43 -2.10 7.35 5.99
C TRP A 43 -1.73 8.65 6.73
N ARG A 44 -2.54 9.71 6.60
CA ARG A 44 -2.32 10.98 7.32
C ARG A 44 -2.50 10.87 8.85
N GLY A 45 -3.19 9.85 9.33
CA GLY A 45 -3.34 9.53 10.74
C GLY A 45 -2.26 8.59 11.27
N LEU A 46 -1.24 8.26 10.47
CA LEU A 46 -0.11 7.46 10.91
C LEU A 46 0.62 8.17 12.07
N PRO A 47 0.87 7.49 13.20
CA PRO A 47 1.61 8.07 14.32
C PRO A 47 3.00 8.60 13.90
N VAL A 48 3.37 9.77 14.43
CA VAL A 48 4.65 10.44 14.10
C VAL A 48 5.87 9.57 14.41
N LYS A 49 5.77 8.61 15.34
CA LYS A 49 6.83 7.65 15.66
C LYS A 49 7.33 6.83 14.47
N PHE A 50 6.50 6.65 13.42
CA PHE A 50 6.89 5.93 12.21
C PHE A 50 7.63 6.82 11.20
N GLY A 51 7.62 8.13 11.40
CA GLY A 51 8.20 9.12 10.49
C GLY A 51 7.18 9.75 9.55
N ASN A 52 7.68 10.33 8.45
CA ASN A 52 6.85 11.07 7.51
C ASN A 52 5.91 10.13 6.74
N TRP A 53 4.60 10.26 6.99
CA TRP A 53 3.56 9.46 6.34
C TRP A 53 3.64 9.52 4.81
N HIS A 54 4.05 10.64 4.22
CA HIS A 54 4.10 10.80 2.76
C HIS A 54 5.22 9.96 2.14
N SER A 55 6.38 9.91 2.79
CA SER A 55 7.52 9.08 2.37
C SER A 55 7.18 7.59 2.46
N ILE A 56 6.49 7.19 3.53
CA ILE A 56 6.04 5.81 3.77
C ILE A 56 4.99 5.43 2.74
N TYR A 57 3.96 6.25 2.55
CA TYR A 57 2.90 6.02 1.56
C TYR A 57 3.48 5.87 0.15
N THR A 58 4.41 6.76 -0.25
CA THR A 58 5.00 6.71 -1.59
C THR A 58 5.77 5.40 -1.82
N ARG A 59 6.49 4.92 -0.80
CA ARG A 59 7.21 3.66 -0.87
C ARG A 59 6.27 2.46 -0.85
N ALA A 60 5.28 2.46 0.04
CA ALA A 60 4.24 1.45 0.12
C ALA A 60 3.53 1.31 -1.22
N ASN A 61 3.10 2.43 -1.84
CA ASN A 61 2.45 2.46 -3.14
C ASN A 61 3.36 1.97 -4.29
N ARG A 62 4.68 2.18 -4.20
CA ARG A 62 5.63 1.60 -5.17
C ARG A 62 5.75 0.09 -5.00
N TRP A 63 5.88 -0.40 -3.76
CA TRP A 63 6.01 -1.83 -3.45
C TRP A 63 4.77 -2.61 -3.85
N ALA A 64 3.63 -2.08 -3.46
CA ALA A 64 2.31 -2.37 -3.96
C ALA A 64 2.23 -2.63 -5.47
N ARG A 65 2.54 -1.61 -6.29
CA ARG A 65 2.46 -1.68 -7.75
C ARG A 65 3.40 -2.73 -8.35
N ASN A 66 4.48 -3.03 -7.66
CA ASN A 66 5.49 -4.02 -8.08
C ASN A 66 5.25 -5.42 -7.47
N GLY A 67 4.11 -5.66 -6.81
CA GLY A 67 3.79 -6.93 -6.17
C GLY A 67 4.75 -7.34 -5.05
N VAL A 68 5.50 -6.39 -4.49
CA VAL A 68 6.41 -6.64 -3.35
C VAL A 68 5.61 -6.87 -2.09
N LEU A 69 4.58 -6.06 -1.85
CA LEU A 69 3.74 -6.22 -0.66
C LEU A 69 3.04 -7.58 -0.67
N ASP A 70 2.49 -8.02 -1.80
CA ASP A 70 1.84 -9.33 -1.90
C ASP A 70 2.75 -10.48 -1.44
N ARG A 71 4.00 -10.50 -1.94
CA ARG A 71 5.00 -11.51 -1.57
C ARG A 71 5.39 -11.42 -0.10
N VAL A 72 5.58 -10.21 0.41
CA VAL A 72 5.95 -9.98 1.81
C VAL A 72 4.84 -10.42 2.75
N PHE A 73 3.58 -10.04 2.49
CA PHE A 73 2.45 -10.40 3.32
C PHE A 73 2.19 -11.91 3.31
N LEU A 74 2.29 -12.56 2.15
CA LEU A 74 2.21 -14.02 2.06
C LEU A 74 3.30 -14.70 2.90
N ALA A 75 4.55 -14.23 2.81
CA ALA A 75 5.63 -14.78 3.61
C ALA A 75 5.42 -14.52 5.11
N LEU A 76 4.91 -13.36 5.50
CA LEU A 76 4.57 -13.05 6.90
C LEU A 76 3.49 -14.01 7.44
N GLN A 77 2.47 -14.32 6.66
CA GLN A 77 1.42 -15.31 7.02
C GLN A 77 1.99 -16.72 7.14
N GLN A 78 2.78 -17.16 6.15
CA GLN A 78 3.40 -18.49 6.14
C GLN A 78 4.31 -18.71 7.36
N ASN A 79 5.03 -17.68 7.78
CA ASN A 79 5.87 -17.70 8.98
C ASN A 79 5.08 -17.45 10.28
N LYS A 80 3.74 -17.33 10.21
CA LYS A 80 2.84 -17.04 11.34
C LYS A 80 3.23 -15.77 12.12
N LEU A 81 3.82 -14.81 11.42
CA LEU A 81 4.27 -13.53 11.99
C LEU A 81 3.13 -12.54 12.11
N ILE A 82 2.06 -12.71 11.32
CA ILE A 82 0.86 -11.88 11.34
C ILE A 82 -0.39 -12.76 11.28
N GLN A 83 -1.48 -12.29 11.91
CA GLN A 83 -2.83 -12.88 11.82
C GLN A 83 -3.73 -12.04 10.90
N LEU A 84 -3.16 -11.54 9.80
CA LEU A 84 -3.90 -10.77 8.80
C LEU A 84 -4.13 -11.69 7.61
N GLU A 85 -5.38 -11.91 7.20
CA GLU A 85 -5.65 -12.55 5.90
C GLU A 85 -5.55 -11.48 4.80
N VAL A 86 -4.88 -11.81 3.70
CA VAL A 86 -4.72 -10.91 2.57
C VAL A 86 -5.71 -11.39 1.53
N ASP A 87 -6.93 -10.85 1.61
CA ASP A 87 -7.92 -11.09 0.58
C ASP A 87 -7.61 -10.14 -0.60
N HIS A 88 -7.31 -10.71 -1.77
CA HIS A 88 -6.88 -9.98 -2.97
C HIS A 88 -8.10 -9.36 -3.66
N MET A 89 -8.86 -8.53 -2.93
CA MET A 89 -10.02 -7.82 -3.48
C MET A 89 -9.55 -6.48 -4.02
N SER A 90 -9.27 -6.45 -5.32
CA SER A 90 -9.11 -5.22 -6.11
C SER A 90 -10.39 -4.38 -5.98
N LEU A 91 -10.46 -3.46 -5.02
CA LEU A 91 -11.52 -2.45 -5.03
C LEU A 91 -11.16 -1.39 -6.07
N ASP A 92 -11.80 -1.49 -7.23
CA ASP A 92 -12.01 -0.34 -8.09
C ASP A 92 -12.77 0.71 -7.27
N SER A 93 -12.03 1.65 -6.67
CA SER A 93 -12.63 2.82 -6.02
C SER A 93 -13.13 3.76 -7.11
N THR A 94 -14.26 3.43 -7.75
CA THR A 94 -15.06 4.41 -8.48
C THR A 94 -15.83 5.26 -7.48
N ILE A 95 -15.15 6.21 -6.85
CA ILE A 95 -15.83 7.40 -6.34
C ILE A 95 -15.56 8.52 -7.34
N VAL A 96 -16.38 8.56 -8.39
CA VAL A 96 -16.50 9.76 -9.21
C VAL A 96 -17.25 10.77 -8.35
N LYS A 97 -16.56 11.84 -7.94
CA LYS A 97 -17.23 13.03 -7.43
C LYS A 97 -17.96 13.67 -8.60
N VAL A 98 -19.27 13.42 -8.72
CA VAL A 98 -20.12 14.12 -9.69
C VAL A 98 -20.33 15.55 -9.19
N HIS A 99 -19.96 16.54 -9.99
CA HIS A 99 -20.43 17.91 -9.78
C HIS A 99 -21.96 17.90 -9.90
N PRO A 100 -22.72 18.59 -9.03
CA PRO A 100 -24.18 18.63 -9.10
C PRO A 100 -24.77 19.08 -10.44
N ASP A 101 -23.96 19.66 -11.33
CA ASP A 101 -24.38 20.26 -12.60
C ASP A 101 -23.77 19.58 -13.84
N GLY A 102 -23.56 18.26 -13.79
CA GLY A 102 -22.97 17.47 -14.88
C GLY A 102 -23.87 17.25 -16.11
N THR A 103 -24.70 18.22 -16.51
CA THR A 103 -25.44 18.17 -17.78
C THR A 103 -24.89 19.23 -18.73
N GLY A 104 -24.01 18.85 -19.66
CA GLY A 104 -23.60 19.79 -20.72
C GLY A 104 -22.44 19.37 -21.63
N ALA A 105 -22.81 18.93 -22.84
CA ALA A 105 -22.13 19.12 -24.13
C ALA A 105 -20.88 18.28 -24.54
N LEU A 106 -21.07 17.55 -25.64
CA LEU A 106 -20.08 16.96 -26.56
C LEU A 106 -19.29 18.02 -27.34
N LYS A 107 -17.94 18.03 -27.29
CA LYS A 107 -17.09 18.51 -28.41
C LYS A 107 -15.72 17.81 -28.54
N LYS A 108 -15.59 17.09 -29.67
CA LYS A 108 -14.46 16.81 -30.59
C LYS A 108 -13.00 16.98 -30.11
N THR A 109 -12.33 15.83 -30.08
CA THR A 109 -11.01 15.46 -30.63
C THR A 109 -10.05 16.57 -31.08
N VAL A 110 -8.92 16.68 -30.38
CA VAL A 110 -7.59 16.83 -30.98
C VAL A 110 -6.65 15.86 -30.28
N PHE A 111 -6.25 14.79 -30.98
CA PHE A 111 -5.18 13.91 -30.53
C PHE A 111 -3.85 14.65 -30.62
N LYS A 112 -3.22 14.94 -29.48
CA LYS A 112 -1.79 15.21 -29.39
C LYS A 112 -1.14 14.00 -28.73
N LEU A 113 -0.60 13.11 -29.57
CA LEU A 113 0.23 11.99 -29.15
C LEU A 113 1.55 12.55 -28.61
N SER A 114 1.63 12.70 -27.29
CA SER A 114 2.88 12.93 -26.57
C SER A 114 2.94 11.88 -25.47
N VAL A 115 3.80 10.88 -25.69
CA VAL A 115 4.35 9.90 -24.74
C VAL A 115 3.60 9.84 -23.41
N ASN A 116 2.69 8.88 -23.31
CA ASN A 116 2.00 8.53 -22.08
C ASN A 116 3.03 7.99 -21.07
N HIS A 117 3.35 8.78 -20.04
CA HIS A 117 3.69 8.16 -18.76
C HIS A 117 2.38 7.57 -18.25
N GLU A 118 2.29 6.24 -18.26
CA GLU A 118 1.10 5.52 -17.79
C GLU A 118 0.63 6.12 -16.46
N GLY A 119 -0.65 6.50 -16.45
CA GLY A 119 -1.30 7.18 -15.35
C GLY A 119 -0.99 6.55 -14.01
N ALA A 120 -0.84 7.39 -12.99
CA ALA A 120 -0.72 6.96 -11.61
C ALA A 120 -1.87 5.99 -11.28
N GLY A 121 -1.58 4.69 -11.34
CA GLY A 121 -2.53 3.65 -10.97
C GLY A 121 -3.05 3.92 -9.58
N LEU A 122 -4.36 3.82 -9.43
CA LEU A 122 -5.04 3.91 -8.14
C LEU A 122 -4.38 2.93 -7.15
N PRO A 123 -4.26 3.29 -5.85
CA PRO A 123 -3.74 2.37 -4.85
C PRO A 123 -4.61 1.10 -4.80
N LYS A 124 -4.02 -0.06 -5.08
CA LYS A 124 -4.72 -1.36 -5.19
C LYS A 124 -4.74 -2.15 -3.88
N PHE A 125 -5.14 -1.55 -2.75
CA PHE A 125 -5.12 -2.29 -1.48
C PHE A 125 -6.32 -2.01 -0.60
N ILE A 126 -7.10 -3.05 -0.35
CA ILE A 126 -7.90 -3.17 0.86
C ILE A 126 -7.38 -4.39 1.62
N TRP A 127 -6.90 -4.14 2.83
CA TRP A 127 -6.44 -5.18 3.74
C TRP A 127 -7.55 -5.38 4.78
N SER A 128 -8.14 -6.57 4.80
CA SER A 128 -9.21 -6.90 5.74
C SER A 128 -8.67 -7.75 6.88
N ARG A 129 -8.85 -7.29 8.13
CA ARG A 129 -8.58 -8.12 9.29
C ARG A 129 -9.73 -9.11 9.47
N GLN A 130 -9.51 -10.38 9.19
CA GLN A 130 -10.36 -11.42 9.75
C GLN A 130 -9.99 -11.62 11.22
N MET A 131 -10.97 -11.46 12.11
CA MET A 131 -10.86 -11.94 13.47
C MET A 131 -10.88 -13.48 13.42
N PRO A 132 -9.96 -14.20 14.09
CA PRO A 132 -10.17 -15.62 14.27
C PRO A 132 -11.44 -15.81 15.10
N GLU A 133 -12.44 -16.48 14.52
CA GLU A 133 -13.65 -16.88 15.25
C GLU A 133 -13.25 -17.69 16.49
N PRO A 134 -13.76 -17.37 17.69
CA PRO A 134 -13.50 -18.16 18.88
C PRO A 134 -14.13 -19.55 18.67
N ARG A 135 -13.28 -20.57 18.74
CA ARG A 135 -13.67 -21.99 18.62
C ARG A 135 -14.33 -22.49 19.90
#